data_AF-A0A930U3M6-F1
#
_entry.id   AF-A0A930U3M6-F1
#
_cell.length_a   1.000
_cell.length_b   1.000
_cell.length_c   1.000
_cell.angle_alpha   90.00
_cell.angle_beta   90.00
_cell.angle_gamma   90.00
#
_symmetry.space_group_name_H-M   'P 1'
#
loop_
_entity.id
_entity.type
_entity.pdbx_description
1 polymer ?
#
loop_
_entity_poly.entity_id
_entity_poly.type
_entity_poly.pdbx_seq_one_letter_code
_entity_poly.pdbx_strand_id
1 'polypeptide(L)'
;MWQKFRNLVRNVSTYQALSPDLRIRRRVNSWLGDRSPLSLDKWAAVLRESWGISRAVASFAYTHLEQYSGLQVARLRPSDRLDDDLQWAHVCWFDWQLCLCDDFCRRFGVDISDRLDQLTPSTVADLLVFLEKQLHRSSTPDLPCDDSPCP
;
A
#
# COMPACT_ATOMS: atom_id res chain seq x y z
N MET A 1 -8.98 -13.85 -14.79
CA MET A 1 -8.00 -14.36 -13.79
C MET A 1 -8.65 -15.04 -12.57
N TRP A 2 -9.86 -15.59 -12.69
CA TRP A 2 -10.57 -16.25 -11.56
C TRP A 2 -9.99 -17.62 -11.18
N GLN A 3 -9.38 -18.34 -12.12
CA GLN A 3 -8.89 -19.70 -11.87
C GLN A 3 -7.67 -19.76 -10.94
N LYS A 4 -6.82 -18.71 -10.91
CA LYS A 4 -5.70 -18.61 -9.95
C LYS A 4 -6.21 -18.35 -8.52
N PHE A 5 -7.29 -17.59 -8.39
CA PHE A 5 -7.96 -17.28 -7.13
C PHE A 5 -8.50 -18.52 -6.42
N ARG A 6 -9.05 -19.48 -7.18
CA ARG A 6 -9.62 -20.72 -6.61
C ARG A 6 -8.55 -21.65 -6.01
N ASN A 7 -7.31 -21.54 -6.46
CA ASN A 7 -6.19 -22.30 -5.91
C ASN A 7 -5.58 -21.63 -4.66
N LEU A 8 -5.67 -20.30 -4.52
CA LEU A 8 -5.24 -19.58 -3.32
C LEU A 8 -6.16 -19.86 -2.12
N VAL A 9 -7.48 -19.86 -2.35
CA VAL A 9 -8.49 -20.07 -1.28
C VAL A 9 -8.49 -21.50 -0.72
N ARG A 10 -7.96 -22.48 -1.47
CA ARG A 10 -7.80 -23.86 -0.96
C ARG A 10 -6.57 -24.06 -0.06
N ASN A 11 -5.66 -23.09 0.02
CA ASN A 11 -4.46 -23.12 0.86
C ASN A 11 -4.63 -22.38 2.19
N VAL A 12 -5.87 -22.05 2.60
CA VAL A 12 -6.15 -21.27 3.82
C VAL A 12 -5.71 -21.95 5.13
N SER A 13 -5.47 -23.28 5.15
CA SER A 13 -4.83 -23.90 6.33
C SER A 13 -3.32 -23.65 6.40
N THR A 14 -2.68 -23.24 5.31
CA THR A 14 -1.28 -22.82 5.22
C THR A 14 -1.09 -21.33 5.56
N TYR A 15 -2.17 -20.55 5.61
CA TYR A 15 -2.16 -19.10 5.89
C TYR A 15 -1.66 -18.75 7.31
N GLN A 16 -1.86 -19.63 8.29
CA GLN A 16 -1.37 -19.39 9.66
C GLN A 16 0.17 -19.40 9.76
N ALA A 17 0.87 -19.97 8.78
CA ALA A 17 2.34 -19.92 8.69
C ALA A 17 2.87 -18.69 7.93
N LEU A 18 2.00 -17.87 7.35
CA LEU A 18 2.33 -16.67 6.56
C LEU A 18 1.92 -15.37 7.28
N SER A 19 1.98 -15.39 8.62
CA SER A 19 1.77 -14.20 9.45
C SER A 19 2.96 -13.24 9.33
N PRO A 20 2.74 -11.92 9.42
CA PRO A 20 3.82 -10.93 9.42
C PRO A 20 4.84 -11.22 10.52
N ASP A 21 6.13 -10.98 10.26
CA ASP A 21 7.15 -11.13 11.28
C ASP A 21 6.99 -10.03 12.34
N LEU A 22 6.33 -10.40 13.45
CA LEU A 22 6.04 -9.49 14.54
C LEU A 22 7.32 -8.98 15.24
N ARG A 23 8.44 -9.71 15.17
CA ARG A 23 9.71 -9.27 15.74
C ARG A 23 10.31 -8.17 14.88
N ILE A 24 10.33 -8.36 13.55
CA ILE A 24 10.77 -7.32 12.61
C ILE A 24 9.85 -6.10 12.72
N ARG A 25 8.53 -6.29 12.74
CA ARG A 25 7.56 -5.20 12.91
C ARG A 25 7.81 -4.38 14.17
N ARG A 26 8.01 -5.03 15.33
CA ARG A 26 8.33 -4.34 16.59
C ARG A 26 9.65 -3.57 16.49
N ARG A 27 10.68 -4.17 15.88
CA ARG A 27 11.98 -3.52 15.68
C ARG A 27 11.85 -2.26 14.83
N VAL A 28 11.17 -2.35 13.68
CA VAL A 28 10.95 -1.21 12.78
C VAL A 28 10.12 -0.13 13.48
N ASN A 29 9.04 -0.50 14.18
CA ASN A 29 8.25 0.46 14.95
C ASN A 29 9.02 1.13 16.10
N SER A 30 9.93 0.40 16.74
CA SER A 30 10.83 0.99 17.76
C SER A 30 11.74 2.04 17.15
N TRP A 31 12.36 1.73 16.00
CA TRP A 31 13.21 2.67 15.28
C TRP A 31 12.43 3.89 14.75
N LEU A 32 11.21 3.66 14.22
CA LEU A 32 10.30 4.74 13.86
C LEU A 32 9.92 5.59 15.08
N GLY A 33 9.86 5.00 16.26
CA GLY A 33 9.52 5.64 17.54
C GLY A 33 10.40 6.84 17.89
N ASP A 34 11.63 6.88 17.40
CA ASP A 34 12.57 8.00 17.61
C ASP A 34 12.21 9.25 16.78
N ARG A 35 11.32 9.11 15.78
CA ARG A 35 10.92 10.19 14.87
C ARG A 35 9.62 10.84 15.32
N SER A 36 9.54 12.17 15.27
CA SER A 36 8.28 12.87 15.58
C SER A 36 7.15 12.44 14.62
N PRO A 37 5.95 12.10 15.12
CA PRO A 37 4.81 11.78 14.26
C PRO A 37 4.34 13.03 13.50
N LEU A 38 4.02 12.84 12.23
CA LEU A 38 3.41 13.86 11.38
C LEU A 38 1.91 13.60 11.30
N SER A 39 1.09 14.64 11.45
CA SER A 39 -0.32 14.54 11.12
C SER A 39 -0.50 14.32 9.62
N LEU A 40 -1.65 13.77 9.22
CA LEU A 40 -2.02 13.61 7.83
C LEU A 40 -1.86 14.92 7.04
N ASP A 41 -2.28 16.06 7.59
CA ASP A 41 -2.14 17.37 6.91
C ASP A 41 -0.68 17.71 6.60
N LYS A 42 0.22 17.52 7.57
CA LYS A 42 1.66 17.79 7.37
C LYS A 42 2.28 16.80 6.39
N TRP A 43 1.92 15.52 6.51
CA TRP A 43 2.43 14.46 5.65
C TRP A 43 2.00 14.69 4.20
N ALA A 44 0.71 15.00 3.97
CA ALA A 44 0.17 15.34 2.66
C ALA A 44 0.79 16.63 2.10
N ALA A 45 1.04 17.64 2.93
CA ALA A 45 1.70 18.87 2.48
C ALA A 45 3.11 18.61 1.95
N VAL A 46 3.92 17.84 2.69
CA VAL A 46 5.28 17.44 2.28
C VAL A 46 5.26 16.64 0.97
N LEU A 47 4.37 15.64 0.89
CA LEU A 47 4.24 14.79 -0.30
C LEU A 47 3.80 15.58 -1.54
N ARG A 48 2.88 16.52 -1.36
CA ARG A 48 2.42 17.40 -2.44
C ARG A 48 3.54 18.29 -2.96
N GLU A 49 4.30 18.91 -2.05
CA GLU A 49 5.33 19.89 -2.41
C GLU A 49 6.50 19.26 -3.16
N SER A 50 7.01 18.11 -2.72
CA SER A 50 8.21 17.52 -3.34
C SER A 50 7.92 16.41 -4.37
N TRP A 51 6.75 15.77 -4.34
CA TRP A 51 6.43 14.64 -5.23
C TRP A 51 5.12 14.82 -6.02
N GLY A 52 4.41 15.95 -5.84
CA GLY A 52 3.16 16.21 -6.56
C GLY A 52 2.01 15.26 -6.21
N ILE A 53 2.09 14.57 -5.07
CA ILE A 53 1.07 13.60 -4.65
C ILE A 53 -0.16 14.35 -4.13
N SER A 54 -1.33 13.94 -4.58
CA SER A 54 -2.60 14.52 -4.18
C SER A 54 -2.90 14.20 -2.71
N ARG A 55 -3.69 15.08 -2.07
CA ARG A 55 -4.21 14.82 -0.71
C ARG A 55 -5.04 13.53 -0.65
N ALA A 56 -5.66 13.14 -1.76
CA ALA A 56 -6.47 11.93 -1.84
C ALA A 56 -5.62 10.66 -1.73
N VAL A 57 -4.54 10.55 -2.52
CA VAL A 57 -3.59 9.43 -2.44
C VAL A 57 -2.82 9.44 -1.12
N ALA A 58 -2.42 10.63 -0.63
CA ALA A 58 -1.79 10.74 0.68
C ALA A 58 -2.72 10.25 1.80
N SER A 59 -3.99 10.63 1.81
CA SER A 59 -4.96 10.16 2.80
C SER A 59 -5.22 8.65 2.68
N PHE A 60 -5.33 8.13 1.46
CA PHE A 60 -5.49 6.70 1.23
C PHE A 60 -4.32 5.92 1.82
N ALA A 61 -3.09 6.31 1.50
CA ALA A 61 -1.89 5.65 1.99
C ALA A 61 -1.72 5.79 3.51
N TYR A 62 -2.00 6.97 4.06
CA TYR A 62 -1.88 7.22 5.49
C TYR A 62 -2.73 6.25 6.32
N THR A 63 -3.91 5.86 5.82
CA THR A 63 -4.80 4.90 6.47
C THR A 63 -4.42 3.44 6.17
N HIS A 64 -4.25 3.09 4.89
CA HIS A 64 -4.18 1.69 4.48
C HIS A 64 -2.79 1.08 4.70
N LEU A 65 -1.71 1.85 4.53
CA LEU A 65 -0.35 1.34 4.76
C LEU A 65 -0.15 0.89 6.21
N GLU A 66 -0.80 1.56 7.17
CA GLU A 66 -0.74 1.18 8.59
C GLU A 66 -1.49 -0.13 8.83
N GLN A 67 -2.63 -0.33 8.17
CA GLN A 67 -3.42 -1.56 8.27
C GLN A 67 -2.66 -2.76 7.71
N TYR A 68 -1.98 -2.60 6.58
CA TYR A 68 -1.23 -3.67 5.93
C TYR A 68 0.02 -4.06 6.70
N SER A 69 0.79 -3.07 7.14
CA SER A 69 2.13 -3.27 7.69
C SER A 69 2.17 -3.33 9.22
N GLY A 70 1.16 -2.79 9.90
CA GLY A 70 1.20 -2.51 11.33
C GLY A 70 2.30 -1.51 11.74
N LEU A 71 2.88 -0.78 10.79
CA LEU A 71 3.86 0.27 11.05
C LEU A 71 3.17 1.60 11.34
N GLN A 72 3.79 2.41 12.20
CA GLN A 72 3.32 3.77 12.52
C GLN A 72 3.50 4.71 11.32
N VAL A 73 2.52 4.78 10.42
CA VAL A 73 2.62 5.55 9.15
C VAL A 73 2.86 7.04 9.38
N ALA A 74 2.33 7.60 10.46
CA ALA A 74 2.61 8.96 10.90
C ALA A 74 4.13 9.27 11.03
N ARG A 75 4.95 8.24 11.24
CA ARG A 75 6.40 8.35 11.44
C ARG A 75 7.23 7.94 10.23
N LEU A 76 6.57 7.44 9.18
CA LEU A 76 7.23 7.17 7.91
C LEU A 76 7.65 8.48 7.23
N ARG A 77 8.72 8.40 6.46
CA ARG A 77 9.25 9.46 5.62
C ARG A 77 9.21 9.01 4.18
N PRO A 78 8.96 9.92 3.22
CA PRO A 78 8.89 9.58 1.81
C PRO A 78 10.18 8.91 1.31
N SER A 79 11.33 9.25 1.91
CA SER A 79 12.64 8.68 1.59
C SER A 79 12.91 7.29 2.16
N ASP A 80 12.07 6.76 3.05
CA ASP A 80 12.29 5.43 3.63
C ASP A 80 12.21 4.37 2.52
N ARG A 81 13.22 3.50 2.44
CA ARG A 81 13.28 2.39 1.49
C ARG A 81 12.36 1.27 1.97
N LEU A 82 11.44 0.82 1.11
CA LEU A 82 10.45 -0.19 1.52
C LEU A 82 11.13 -1.47 2.00
N ASP A 83 12.06 -2.02 1.22
CA ASP A 83 12.70 -3.27 1.59
C ASP A 83 13.84 -3.07 2.58
N ASP A 84 14.71 -2.08 2.37
CA ASP A 84 15.92 -1.95 3.20
C ASP A 84 15.63 -1.38 4.59
N ASP A 85 14.86 -0.29 4.70
CA ASP A 85 14.61 0.39 5.96
C ASP A 85 13.40 -0.20 6.69
N LEU A 86 12.31 -0.43 5.95
CA LEU A 86 11.01 -0.82 6.53
C LEU A 86 10.79 -2.33 6.55
N GLN A 87 11.61 -3.09 5.81
CA GLN A 87 11.45 -4.53 5.65
C GLN A 87 10.00 -4.86 5.23
N TRP A 88 9.47 -4.09 4.27
CA TRP A 88 8.04 -3.97 3.96
C TRP A 88 7.37 -5.32 3.73
N ALA A 89 7.96 -6.18 2.88
CA ALA A 89 7.45 -7.52 2.60
C ALA A 89 7.41 -8.44 3.84
N HIS A 90 8.27 -8.22 4.83
CA HIS A 90 8.31 -9.01 6.06
C HIS A 90 7.33 -8.53 7.12
N VAL A 91 7.07 -7.22 7.18
CA VAL A 91 6.16 -6.63 8.17
C VAL A 91 4.72 -6.61 7.70
N CYS A 92 4.47 -6.64 6.39
CA CYS A 92 3.13 -6.70 5.83
C CYS A 92 2.50 -8.07 5.95
N TRP A 93 1.17 -8.10 5.97
CA TRP A 93 0.42 -9.32 5.68
C TRP A 93 0.76 -9.81 4.26
N PHE A 94 0.86 -11.12 4.07
CA PHE A 94 1.32 -11.70 2.79
C PHE A 94 0.42 -11.30 1.60
N ASP A 95 -0.83 -10.93 1.83
CA ASP A 95 -1.83 -10.48 0.85
C ASP A 95 -1.90 -8.95 0.69
N TRP A 96 -0.98 -8.18 1.28
CA TRP A 96 -1.05 -6.72 1.28
C TRP A 96 -1.18 -6.10 -0.13
N GLN A 97 -0.57 -6.72 -1.14
CA GLN A 97 -0.66 -6.28 -2.53
C GLN A 97 -2.07 -6.43 -3.08
N LEU A 98 -2.74 -7.55 -2.76
CA LEU A 98 -4.13 -7.80 -3.16
C LEU A 98 -5.06 -6.81 -2.47
N CYS A 99 -4.88 -6.62 -1.15
CA CYS A 99 -5.66 -5.63 -0.39
C CYS A 99 -5.45 -4.21 -0.93
N LEU A 100 -4.21 -3.85 -1.26
CA LEU A 100 -3.89 -2.57 -1.89
C LEU A 100 -4.65 -2.37 -3.21
N CYS A 101 -4.66 -3.37 -4.10
CA CYS A 101 -5.38 -3.32 -5.37
C CYS A 101 -6.88 -3.16 -5.15
N ASP A 102 -7.48 -3.98 -4.30
CA ASP A 102 -8.92 -3.96 -4.01
C ASP A 102 -9.34 -2.63 -3.39
N ASP A 103 -8.62 -2.15 -2.38
CA ASP A 103 -8.97 -0.91 -1.68
C ASP A 103 -8.73 0.33 -2.54
N PHE A 104 -7.70 0.31 -3.39
CA PHE A 104 -7.47 1.38 -4.36
C PHE A 104 -8.57 1.41 -5.42
N CYS A 105 -8.98 0.25 -5.94
CA CYS A 105 -10.08 0.11 -6.89
C CYS A 105 -11.40 0.57 -6.27
N ARG A 106 -11.73 0.12 -5.05
CA ARG A 106 -12.94 0.59 -4.33
C ARG A 106 -12.93 2.09 -4.08
N ARG A 107 -11.78 2.67 -3.76
CA ARG A 107 -11.68 4.09 -3.40
C ARG A 107 -11.70 5.04 -4.59
N PHE A 108 -11.10 4.62 -5.71
CA PHE A 108 -10.82 5.48 -6.86
C PHE A 108 -11.38 4.97 -8.19
N GLY A 109 -11.93 3.76 -8.25
CA GLY A 109 -12.42 3.11 -9.48
C GLY A 109 -11.29 2.67 -10.42
N VAL A 110 -10.09 2.40 -9.89
CA VAL A 110 -8.89 2.11 -10.69
C VAL A 110 -8.31 0.77 -10.30
N ASP A 111 -8.26 -0.16 -11.25
CA ASP A 111 -7.52 -1.41 -11.08
C ASP A 111 -6.03 -1.19 -11.36
N ILE A 112 -5.19 -1.54 -10.39
CA ILE A 112 -3.72 -1.42 -10.45
C ILE A 112 -3.01 -2.77 -10.43
N SER A 113 -3.76 -3.88 -10.38
CA SER A 113 -3.24 -5.24 -10.21
C SER A 113 -2.22 -5.64 -11.29
N ASP A 114 -2.49 -5.31 -12.55
CA ASP A 114 -1.62 -5.64 -13.69
C ASP A 114 -0.28 -4.89 -13.70
N ARG A 115 -0.10 -3.87 -12.86
CA ARG A 115 1.04 -2.93 -12.92
C ARG A 115 1.86 -2.88 -11.65
N LEU A 116 1.40 -3.52 -10.58
CA LEU A 116 2.05 -3.46 -9.28
C LEU A 116 3.46 -4.10 -9.30
N ASP A 117 3.67 -5.10 -10.14
CA ASP A 117 4.98 -5.76 -10.33
C ASP A 117 6.06 -4.83 -10.90
N GLN A 118 5.69 -3.64 -11.41
CA GLN A 118 6.63 -2.64 -11.93
C GLN A 118 7.29 -1.81 -10.83
N LEU A 119 6.96 -2.07 -9.56
CA LEU A 119 7.40 -1.30 -8.41
C LEU A 119 8.78 -1.74 -7.89
N THR A 120 9.86 -1.56 -8.66
CA THR A 120 11.22 -1.93 -8.21
C THR A 120 12.31 -0.98 -8.73
N PRO A 121 13.27 -0.51 -7.90
CA PRO A 121 13.27 -0.43 -6.42
C PRO A 121 12.48 0.79 -5.92
N SER A 122 11.94 0.70 -4.71
CA SER A 122 10.93 1.65 -4.22
C SER A 122 11.16 2.16 -2.80
N THR A 123 11.16 3.48 -2.69
CA THR A 123 10.90 4.21 -1.44
C THR A 123 9.40 4.31 -1.19
N VAL A 124 9.00 4.76 0.00
CA VAL A 124 7.61 5.15 0.28
C VAL A 124 7.14 6.16 -0.76
N ALA A 125 7.96 7.14 -1.13
CA ALA A 125 7.61 8.10 -2.18
C ALA A 125 7.37 7.43 -3.53
N ASP A 126 8.20 6.46 -3.94
CA ASP A 126 8.03 5.77 -5.22
C ASP A 126 6.71 5.00 -5.30
N LEU A 127 6.30 4.36 -4.19
CA LEU A 127 4.99 3.73 -4.07
C LEU A 127 3.86 4.74 -4.25
N LEU A 128 3.93 5.88 -3.57
CA LEU A 128 2.87 6.89 -3.64
C LEU A 128 2.82 7.58 -5.01
N VAL A 129 3.98 7.84 -5.63
CA VAL A 129 4.07 8.36 -6.99
C VAL A 129 3.50 7.35 -7.99
N PHE A 130 3.71 6.05 -7.79
CA PHE A 130 3.07 5.03 -8.59
C PHE A 130 1.54 5.10 -8.49
N LEU A 131 0.99 5.16 -7.27
CA LEU A 131 -0.46 5.26 -7.06
C LEU A 131 -1.04 6.53 -7.69
N GLU A 132 -0.36 7.67 -7.50
CA GLU A 132 -0.76 8.95 -8.10
C GLU A 132 -0.76 8.87 -9.64
N LYS A 133 0.23 8.22 -10.24
CA LYS A 133 0.29 8.01 -11.70
C LYS A 133 -0.85 7.13 -12.20
N GLN A 134 -1.24 6.08 -11.46
CA GLN A 134 -2.37 5.26 -11.89
C GLN A 134 -3.69 6.04 -11.81
N LEU A 135 -3.87 6.84 -10.76
CA LEU A 135 -5.06 7.69 -10.60
C LEU A 135 -5.25 8.68 -11.76
N HIS A 136 -4.16 9.29 -12.23
CA HIS A 136 -4.21 10.22 -13.36
C HIS A 136 -4.37 9.52 -14.71
N ARG A 137 -3.91 8.28 -14.85
CA ARG A 137 -4.06 7.52 -16.09
C ARG A 137 -5.52 7.13 -16.32
N SER A 138 -6.21 6.71 -15.26
CA SER A 138 -7.63 6.32 -15.30
C SER A 138 -8.61 7.48 -15.37
N SER A 139 -8.20 8.71 -15.07
CA SER A 139 -9.01 9.90 -15.38
C SER A 139 -9.12 10.18 -16.89
N THR A 140 -8.42 9.40 -17.72
CA THR A 140 -8.69 9.26 -19.15
C THR A 140 -9.73 8.16 -19.30
N PRO A 141 -10.93 8.43 -19.86
CA PRO A 141 -12.08 7.55 -19.72
C PRO A 141 -11.89 6.27 -20.53
N ASP A 142 -11.53 5.17 -19.87
CA ASP A 142 -11.70 3.83 -20.42
C ASP A 142 -12.36 2.90 -19.39
N LEU A 143 -13.67 2.71 -19.62
CA LEU A 143 -14.60 1.66 -19.20
C LEU A 143 -14.92 1.44 -17.69
N PRO A 144 -16.21 1.25 -17.36
CA PRO A 144 -16.67 1.09 -15.98
C PRO A 144 -16.29 -0.28 -15.39
N CYS A 145 -15.92 -0.25 -14.10
CA CYS A 145 -15.78 -1.44 -13.26
C CYS A 145 -17.13 -2.17 -13.18
N ASP A 146 -17.10 -3.49 -13.37
CA ASP A 146 -18.28 -4.36 -13.43
C ASP A 146 -18.91 -4.50 -12.03
N ASP A 147 -20.13 -3.95 -11.87
CA ASP A 147 -20.94 -3.94 -10.64
C ASP A 147 -21.60 -5.32 -10.38
N SER A 148 -20.80 -6.36 -10.22
CA SER A 148 -21.33 -7.68 -9.81
C SER A 148 -21.23 -7.86 -8.28
N PRO A 149 -22.36 -8.02 -7.56
CA PRO A 149 -22.33 -8.29 -6.12
C PRO A 149 -21.86 -9.72 -5.84
N CYS A 150 -20.99 -9.87 -4.84
CA CYS A 150 -20.50 -11.17 -4.36
C CYS A 150 -21.66 -12.10 -3.95
N PRO A 151 -21.73 -13.35 -4.45
CA PRO A 151 -22.48 -14.42 -3.80
C PRO A 151 -21.79 -14.93 -2.53
#